data_AF-K1ZCV5-F1
#
_entry.id   AF-K1ZCV5-F1
#
_cell.length_a   1.000
_cell.length_b   1.000
_cell.length_c   1.000
_cell.angle_alpha   90.00
_cell.angle_beta   90.00
_cell.angle_gamma   90.00
#
_symmetry.space_group_name_H-M   'P 1'
#
loop_
_entity.id
_entity.type
_entity.pdbx_description
1 polymer ?
#
loop_
_entity_poly.entity_id
_entity_poly.type
_entity_poly.pdbx_seq_one_letter_code
_entity_poly.pdbx_strand_id
1 'polypeptide(L)'
;MADTPALREQGYMYRTDLTDESAMLFIWDADTTGSFWMQNTPTSLDIIFINNSKTVDYIATDTVPYSTELITPLTPYRYVLEVKAGFAARAHLQLGDQLSF
;
A
#
# COMPACT_ATOMS: atom_id res chain seq x y z
N MET A 1 9.73 4.81 -5.18
CA MET A 1 9.88 4.68 -3.71
C MET A 1 9.46 6.00 -3.08
N ALA A 2 8.68 5.95 -2.00
CA ALA A 2 8.23 7.11 -1.24
C ALA A 2 8.92 7.12 0.14
N ASP A 3 10.10 7.72 0.19
CA ASP A 3 11.02 7.72 1.35
C ASP A 3 10.97 9.01 2.18
N THR A 4 10.40 10.09 1.66
CA THR A 4 10.18 11.35 2.40
C THR A 4 8.71 11.52 2.81
N PRO A 5 8.40 12.25 3.91
CA PRO A 5 7.01 12.49 4.33
C PRO A 5 6.12 13.05 3.22
N ALA A 6 6.62 14.01 2.44
CA ALA A 6 5.87 14.59 1.32
C ALA A 6 5.56 13.56 0.21
N LEU A 7 6.50 12.67 -0.11
CA LEU A 7 6.27 11.58 -1.08
C LEU A 7 5.28 10.54 -0.53
N ARG A 8 5.29 10.29 0.78
CA ARG A 8 4.34 9.37 1.43
C ARG A 8 2.93 9.96 1.47
N GLU A 9 2.78 11.27 1.68
CA GLU A 9 1.48 11.94 1.64
C GLU A 9 0.91 12.01 0.21
N GLN A 10 1.77 12.14 -0.80
CA GLN A 10 1.31 12.20 -2.20
C GLN A 10 0.88 10.83 -2.74
N GLY A 11 1.62 9.76 -2.44
CA GLY A 11 1.30 8.40 -2.93
C GLY A 11 0.96 8.36 -4.42
N TYR A 12 -0.16 7.70 -4.75
CA TYR A 12 -0.75 7.69 -6.09
C TYR A 12 -1.81 8.75 -6.36
N MET A 13 -1.91 9.80 -5.55
CA MET A 13 -2.82 10.91 -5.81
C MET A 13 -2.61 11.45 -7.23
N TYR A 14 -3.73 11.67 -7.93
CA TYR A 14 -3.81 12.24 -9.28
C TYR A 14 -3.17 11.42 -10.42
N ARG A 15 -2.63 10.21 -10.16
CA ARG A 15 -2.06 9.37 -11.22
C ARG A 15 -3.15 8.59 -11.95
N THR A 16 -3.20 8.72 -13.27
CA THR A 16 -4.23 8.10 -14.12
C THR A 16 -3.68 7.01 -15.05
N ASP A 17 -2.36 6.87 -15.15
CA ASP A 17 -1.62 6.01 -16.08
C ASP A 17 -1.00 4.78 -15.40
N LEU A 18 -1.63 4.26 -14.35
CA LEU A 18 -1.16 3.09 -13.62
C LEU A 18 -1.29 1.80 -14.45
N THR A 19 -0.14 1.24 -14.78
CA THR A 19 -0.02 -0.08 -15.41
C THR A 19 -0.06 -1.19 -14.36
N ASP A 20 -0.21 -2.44 -14.78
CA ASP A 20 -0.18 -3.58 -13.85
C ASP A 20 1.21 -3.80 -13.23
N GLU A 21 2.25 -3.19 -13.79
CA GLU A 21 3.63 -3.19 -13.29
C GLU A 21 3.93 -1.99 -12.37
N SER A 22 2.98 -1.04 -12.26
CA SER A 22 3.15 0.14 -11.43
C SER A 22 2.98 -0.19 -9.96
N ALA A 23 4.05 0.00 -9.19
CA ALA A 23 4.06 -0.20 -7.75
C ALA A 23 4.73 0.98 -7.01
N MET A 24 4.19 1.33 -5.85
CA MET A 24 4.81 2.31 -4.96
C MET A 24 5.10 1.68 -3.60
N LEU A 25 6.39 1.56 -3.29
CA LEU A 25 6.86 1.12 -1.99
C LEU A 25 7.10 2.33 -1.08
N PHE A 26 6.41 2.32 0.05
CA PHE A 26 6.57 3.24 1.18
C PHE A 26 7.43 2.53 2.23
N ILE A 27 8.44 3.22 2.75
CA ILE A 27 9.41 2.68 3.70
C ILE A 27 9.52 3.64 4.86
N TRP A 28 9.45 3.15 6.11
CA TRP A 28 9.70 3.93 7.32
C TRP A 28 10.97 3.42 8.04
N ASP A 29 11.68 4.32 8.73
CA ASP A 29 12.89 3.98 9.50
C ASP A 29 12.57 3.17 10.77
N ALA A 30 11.35 3.32 11.29
CA ALA A 30 10.83 2.64 12.46
C ALA A 30 9.39 2.14 12.21
N ASP A 31 8.94 1.20 13.04
CA ASP A 31 7.58 0.67 12.94
C ASP A 31 6.55 1.79 13.19
N THR A 32 5.45 1.75 12.45
CA THR A 32 4.39 2.74 12.51
C THR A 32 3.01 2.07 12.50
N THR A 33 1.99 2.84 12.90
CA THR A 33 0.58 2.44 12.93
C THR A 33 -0.27 3.43 12.14
N GLY A 34 0.33 4.07 11.12
CA GLY A 34 -0.35 5.04 10.28
C GLY A 34 -1.52 4.44 9.52
N SER A 35 -2.44 5.31 9.11
CA SER A 35 -3.56 4.94 8.26
C SER A 35 -3.32 5.42 6.84
N PHE A 36 -3.93 4.73 5.89
CA PHE A 36 -4.00 5.11 4.48
C PHE A 36 -5.41 5.55 4.12
N TRP A 37 -5.56 6.22 2.99
CA TRP A 37 -6.84 6.55 2.37
C TRP A 37 -6.68 6.60 0.86
N MET A 38 -7.78 6.81 0.14
CA MET A 38 -7.80 6.94 -1.32
C MET A 38 -8.11 8.38 -1.76
N GLN A 39 -7.95 9.37 -0.88
CA GLN A 39 -8.24 10.75 -1.19
C GLN A 39 -7.45 11.19 -2.42
N ASN A 40 -8.13 11.74 -3.43
CA ASN A 40 -7.55 12.14 -4.72
C ASN A 40 -6.88 11.03 -5.54
N THR A 41 -7.07 9.76 -5.20
CA THR A 41 -6.54 8.62 -5.95
C THR A 41 -7.64 8.07 -6.89
N PRO A 42 -7.52 8.26 -8.22
CA PRO A 42 -8.58 7.92 -9.18
C PRO A 42 -8.64 6.43 -9.55
N THR A 43 -7.54 5.70 -9.31
CA THR A 43 -7.41 4.28 -9.63
C THR A 43 -7.54 3.44 -8.37
N SER A 44 -8.30 2.35 -8.42
CA SER A 44 -8.41 1.41 -7.31
C SER A 44 -7.08 0.68 -7.10
N LEU A 45 -6.69 0.50 -5.84
CA LEU A 45 -5.43 -0.11 -5.43
C LEU A 45 -5.66 -1.31 -4.51
N ASP A 46 -4.70 -2.23 -4.49
CA ASP A 46 -4.46 -3.07 -3.32
C ASP A 46 -3.35 -2.41 -2.50
N ILE A 47 -3.59 -2.26 -1.19
CA ILE A 47 -2.62 -1.70 -0.23
C ILE A 47 -2.13 -2.82 0.66
N ILE A 48 -0.86 -3.19 0.51
CA ILE A 48 -0.23 -4.33 1.18
C ILE A 48 0.64 -3.81 2.31
N PHE A 49 0.28 -4.12 3.56
CA PHE A 49 1.01 -3.73 4.76
C PHE A 49 1.97 -4.84 5.19
N ILE A 50 3.22 -4.47 5.42
CA ILE A 50 4.33 -5.40 5.60
C ILE A 50 5.11 -5.00 6.86
N ASN A 51 5.38 -5.97 7.73
CA ASN A 51 6.10 -5.74 8.97
C ASN A 51 7.63 -5.61 8.79
N ASN A 52 8.34 -5.35 9.88
CA ASN A 52 9.80 -5.19 9.89
C ASN A 52 10.58 -6.45 9.46
N SER A 53 9.96 -7.63 9.51
CA SER A 53 10.51 -8.91 9.06
C SER A 53 10.21 -9.19 7.59
N LYS A 54 9.68 -8.19 6.86
CA LYS A 54 9.24 -8.27 5.46
C LYS A 54 8.10 -9.27 5.22
N THR A 55 7.30 -9.53 6.25
CA THR A 55 6.12 -10.40 6.16
C THR A 55 4.85 -9.58 5.95
N VAL A 56 3.97 -10.04 5.06
CA VAL A 56 2.65 -9.42 4.82
C VAL A 56 1.73 -9.68 6.01
N ASP A 57 1.32 -8.61 6.68
CA ASP A 57 0.46 -8.66 7.87
C ASP A 57 -1.00 -8.31 7.56
N TYR A 58 -1.23 -7.47 6.55
CA TYR A 58 -2.56 -7.06 6.14
C TYR A 58 -2.59 -6.64 4.66
N ILE A 59 -3.70 -6.90 3.99
CA ILE A 59 -3.94 -6.50 2.60
C ILE A 59 -5.33 -5.86 2.55
N ALA A 60 -5.40 -4.60 2.15
CA ALA A 60 -6.66 -3.95 1.76
C ALA A 60 -6.80 -4.04 0.25
N THR A 61 -7.66 -4.94 -0.24
CA THR A 61 -7.89 -5.17 -1.68
C THR A 61 -9.01 -4.29 -2.21
N ASP A 62 -8.98 -4.02 -3.52
CA ASP A 62 -10.07 -3.36 -4.26
C ASP A 62 -10.55 -2.06 -3.59
N THR A 63 -9.60 -1.23 -3.15
CA THR A 63 -9.89 0.03 -2.45
C THR A 63 -10.74 0.97 -3.30
N VAL A 64 -11.59 1.76 -2.64
CA VAL A 64 -12.55 2.65 -3.32
C VAL A 64 -11.87 3.96 -3.74
N PRO A 65 -11.79 4.29 -5.04
CA PRO A 65 -11.20 5.55 -5.50
C PRO A 65 -11.85 6.77 -4.84
N TYR A 66 -11.05 7.80 -4.56
CA TYR A 66 -11.45 9.04 -3.88
C TYR A 66 -12.00 8.88 -2.45
N SER A 67 -12.06 7.68 -1.89
CA SER A 67 -12.56 7.47 -0.52
C SER A 67 -11.65 8.14 0.50
N THR A 68 -12.27 8.81 1.48
CA THR A 68 -11.60 9.37 2.66
C THR A 68 -11.71 8.47 3.88
N GLU A 69 -12.26 7.26 3.72
CA GLU A 69 -12.27 6.26 4.79
C GLU A 69 -10.84 5.80 5.09
N LEU A 70 -10.52 5.73 6.38
CA LEU A 70 -9.19 5.36 6.83
C LEU A 70 -9.01 3.84 6.80
N ILE A 71 -8.01 3.40 6.05
CA ILE A 71 -7.52 2.03 6.00
C ILE A 71 -6.43 1.91 7.06
N THR A 72 -6.75 1.29 8.19
CA THR A 72 -5.85 1.19 9.34
C THR A 72 -5.51 -0.28 9.62
N PRO A 73 -4.23 -0.67 9.53
CA PRO A 73 -3.82 -2.04 9.87
C PRO A 73 -3.94 -2.29 11.37
N LEU A 74 -4.20 -3.55 11.76
CA LEU A 74 -4.32 -3.95 13.16
C LEU A 74 -2.97 -4.12 13.86
N THR A 75 -1.88 -4.25 13.10
CA THR A 75 -0.52 -4.45 13.60
C THR A 75 0.40 -3.33 13.13
N PRO A 76 1.47 -3.02 13.90
CA PRO A 76 2.51 -2.12 13.42
C PRO A 76 3.20 -2.67 12.16
N TYR A 77 3.50 -1.80 11.22
CA TYR A 77 4.14 -2.14 9.96
C TYR A 77 5.34 -1.23 9.69
N ARG A 78 6.20 -1.63 8.76
CA ARG A 78 7.40 -0.87 8.34
C ARG A 78 7.42 -0.55 6.85
N TYR A 79 6.66 -1.29 6.06
CA TYR A 79 6.56 -1.07 4.63
C TYR A 79 5.10 -1.15 4.19
N VAL A 80 4.77 -0.39 3.15
CA VAL A 80 3.50 -0.51 2.43
C VAL A 80 3.81 -0.57 0.95
N LEU A 81 3.16 -1.50 0.26
CA LEU A 81 3.21 -1.61 -1.19
C LEU A 81 1.83 -1.28 -1.75
N GLU A 82 1.73 -0.16 -2.45
CA GLU A 82 0.55 0.18 -3.24
C GLU A 82 0.73 -0.32 -4.67
N VAL A 83 -0.24 -1.08 -5.15
CA VAL A 83 -0.30 -1.66 -6.49
C VAL A 83 -1.72 -1.53 -7.02
N LYS A 84 -1.89 -1.62 -8.34
CA LYS A 84 -3.22 -1.60 -8.94
C LYS A 84 -4.09 -2.76 -8.44
N ALA A 85 -5.37 -2.48 -8.19
CA ALA A 85 -6.30 -3.45 -7.64
C ALA A 85 -6.33 -4.80 -8.38
N GLY A 86 -6.56 -5.85 -7.60
CA GLY A 86 -6.54 -7.24 -8.03
C GLY A 86 -5.13 -7.82 -8.25
N PHE A 87 -4.06 -7.06 -7.97
CA PHE A 87 -2.71 -7.58 -8.02
C PHE A 87 -2.51 -8.69 -6.98
N ALA A 88 -2.99 -8.49 -5.74
CA ALA A 88 -2.85 -9.48 -4.68
C ALA A 88 -3.49 -10.81 -5.08
N ALA A 89 -4.66 -10.77 -5.72
CA ALA A 89 -5.34 -11.95 -6.24
C ALA A 89 -4.56 -12.63 -7.38
N ARG A 90 -4.06 -11.85 -8.35
CA ARG A 90 -3.26 -12.37 -9.49
C ARG A 90 -1.93 -12.98 -9.05
N ALA A 91 -1.31 -12.39 -8.04
CA ALA A 91 -0.04 -12.85 -7.49
C ALA A 91 -0.21 -13.97 -6.44
N HIS A 92 -1.45 -14.34 -6.11
CA HIS A 92 -1.77 -15.25 -5.01
C HIS A 92 -1.13 -14.85 -3.67
N LEU A 93 -1.02 -13.54 -3.42
CA LEU A 93 -0.41 -13.00 -2.21
C LEU A 93 -1.31 -13.24 -1.00
N GLN A 94 -0.72 -13.73 0.08
CA GLN A 94 -1.41 -14.09 1.32
C GLN A 94 -0.74 -13.47 2.55
N LEU A 95 -1.49 -13.44 3.64
CA LEU A 95 -0.94 -13.08 4.95
C LEU A 95 0.12 -14.11 5.34
N GLY A 96 1.26 -13.65 5.83
CA GLY A 96 2.40 -14.50 6.17
C GLY A 96 3.43 -14.66 5.05
N ASP A 97 3.14 -14.21 3.82
CA ASP A 97 4.12 -14.24 2.73
C ASP A 97 5.29 -13.30 3.02
N GLN A 98 6.50 -13.74 2.64
CA GLN A 98 7.70 -12.92 2.71
C GLN A 98 7.97 -12.24 1.36
N LEU A 99 8.30 -10.94 1.43
CA LEU A 99 8.67 -10.15 0.28
C LEU A 99 10.17 -9.84 0.26
N SER A 100 10.77 -9.87 -0.92
CA SER A 100 12.17 -9.50 -1.15
C SER A 100 12.24 -8.23 -2.00
N PHE A 101 12.84 -7.19 -1.43
CA PHE A 101 13.14 -5.90 -2.06
C PHE A 101 14.29 -5.22 -1.32
#